data_AF-A0A351ETC2-F1
#
_entry.id   AF-A0A351ETC2-F1
#
_cell.length_a   1.000
_cell.length_b   1.000
_cell.length_c   1.000
_cell.angle_alpha   90.00
_cell.angle_beta   90.00
_cell.angle_gamma   90.00
#
_symmetry.space_group_name_H-M   'P 1'
#
loop_
_entity.id
_entity.type
_entity.pdbx_description
1 polymer ?
#
loop_
_entity_poly.entity_id
_entity_poly.type
_entity_poly.pdbx_seq_one_letter_code
_entity_poly.pdbx_strand_id
1 'polypeptide(L)'
;HPGLANTHLQQTSVAEGGMGSLFTNIMMRFSQSPEDGTMGLLSCMCLPDAQSGQFYGPGSSTTAMRGKAEPFALESFYDNDATRDLLWNKSEAAIGASFEI
;
A
#
# COMPACT_ATOMS: atom_id res chain seq x y z
N HIS A 1 0.79 0.38 4.14
CA HIS A 1 1.05 1.18 2.93
C HIS A 1 2.04 2.30 3.25
N PRO A 2 2.82 2.80 2.27
CA PRO A 2 3.93 3.72 2.50
C PRO A 2 3.52 5.21 2.46
N GLY A 3 2.22 5.54 2.53
CA GLY A 3 1.74 6.89 2.22
C GLY A 3 2.13 7.36 0.81
N LEU A 4 2.26 8.67 0.62
CA LEU A 4 2.88 9.29 -0.55
C LEU A 4 4.40 9.31 -0.34
N ALA A 5 5.08 8.21 -0.64
CA ALA A 5 6.54 8.13 -0.49
C ALA A 5 7.28 8.66 -1.73
N ASN A 6 8.36 9.42 -1.51
CA ASN A 6 9.18 10.00 -2.57
C ASN A 6 10.12 8.99 -3.23
N THR A 7 9.56 8.05 -3.99
CA THR A 7 10.33 7.05 -4.73
C THR A 7 10.29 7.33 -6.23
N HIS A 8 11.08 6.58 -7.01
CA HIS A 8 11.10 6.72 -8.47
C HIS A 8 9.81 6.24 -9.17
N LEU A 9 8.88 5.60 -8.45
CA LEU A 9 7.61 5.08 -9.02
C LEU A 9 6.76 6.19 -9.65
N GLN A 10 6.71 7.37 -9.04
CA GLN A 10 5.91 8.50 -9.56
C GLN A 10 6.51 9.13 -10.80
N GLN A 11 7.84 9.07 -10.97
CA GLN A 11 8.52 9.58 -12.17
C GLN A 11 8.20 8.70 -13.38
N THR A 12 8.19 7.38 -13.21
CA THR A 12 7.75 6.45 -14.25
C THR A 12 6.29 6.63 -14.61
N SER A 13 5.40 6.88 -13.63
CA SER A 13 3.99 7.14 -13.91
C SER A 13 3.78 8.39 -14.76
N VAL A 14 4.55 9.47 -14.54
CA VAL A 14 4.46 10.69 -15.38
C VAL A 14 4.95 10.42 -16.81
N ALA A 15 6.00 9.62 -16.98
CA ALA A 15 6.57 9.30 -18.29
C ALA A 15 5.63 8.43 -19.15
N GLU A 16 4.87 7.52 -18.53
CA GLU A 16 3.95 6.58 -19.19
C GLU A 16 2.52 7.16 -19.39
N GLY A 17 2.35 8.49 -19.27
CA GLY A 17 1.07 9.15 -19.52
C GLY A 17 0.11 9.20 -18.33
N GLY A 18 0.62 9.02 -17.10
CA GLY A 18 -0.12 9.21 -15.85
C GLY A 18 -0.40 10.68 -15.53
N MET A 19 -0.47 11.02 -14.24
CA MET A 19 -0.78 12.38 -13.79
C MET A 19 0.21 13.40 -14.36
N GLY A 20 -0.29 14.54 -14.87
CA GLY A 20 0.54 15.55 -15.52
C GLY A 20 1.67 16.08 -14.63
N SER A 21 2.85 16.31 -15.20
CA SER A 21 4.11 16.62 -14.49
C SER A 21 4.00 17.77 -13.49
N LEU A 22 3.24 18.83 -13.81
CA LEU A 22 3.02 19.96 -12.91
C LEU A 22 2.26 19.55 -11.63
N PHE A 23 1.19 18.78 -11.77
CA PHE A 23 0.40 18.28 -10.64
C PHE A 23 1.18 17.27 -9.81
N THR A 24 1.91 16.35 -10.46
CA THR A 24 2.78 15.40 -9.77
C THR A 24 3.84 16.13 -8.95
N ASN A 25 4.52 17.13 -9.52
CA ASN A 25 5.51 17.91 -8.79
C ASN A 25 4.93 18.64 -7.56
N ILE A 26 3.70 19.16 -7.65
CA ILE A 26 3.03 19.78 -6.49
C ILE A 26 2.73 18.73 -5.42
N MET A 27 2.15 17.58 -5.80
CA MET A 27 1.85 16.49 -4.87
C MET A 27 3.10 15.96 -4.17
N MET A 28 4.18 15.76 -4.93
CA MET A 28 5.45 15.24 -4.40
C MET A 28 6.10 16.18 -3.37
N ARG A 29 5.75 17.47 -3.31
CA ARG A 29 6.20 18.35 -2.22
C ARG A 29 5.63 17.95 -0.86
N PHE A 30 4.50 17.27 -0.83
CA PHE A 30 3.87 16.74 0.38
C PHE A 30 4.24 15.28 0.66
N SER A 31 5.11 14.70 -0.18
CA SER A 31 5.58 13.33 0.02
C SER A 31 6.42 13.19 1.28
N GLN A 32 6.41 11.99 1.85
CA GLN A 32 7.35 11.60 2.89
C GLN A 32 8.61 10.99 2.29
N SER A 33 9.70 10.97 3.07
CA SER A 33 10.94 10.38 2.59
C SER A 33 10.75 8.86 2.35
N PRO A 34 11.61 8.23 1.53
CA PRO A 34 11.60 6.77 1.37
C PRO A 34 11.74 6.02 2.71
N GLU A 35 12.54 6.55 3.64
CA GLU A 35 12.76 5.97 4.97
C GLU A 35 11.46 6.02 5.79
N ASP A 36 10.79 7.19 5.84
CA ASP A 36 9.47 7.34 6.48
C ASP A 36 8.44 6.42 5.82
N GLY A 37 8.46 6.31 4.49
CA GLY A 37 7.61 5.39 3.71
C GLY A 37 7.82 3.91 4.05
N THR A 38 9.04 3.54 4.41
CA THR A 38 9.43 2.17 4.74
C THR A 38 8.97 1.76 6.13
N MET A 39 8.66 2.72 7.02
CA MET A 39 8.28 2.42 8.40
C MET A 39 7.05 1.51 8.51
N GLY A 40 6.09 1.59 7.58
CA GLY A 40 4.94 0.66 7.57
C GLY A 40 5.36 -0.80 7.39
N LEU A 41 6.35 -1.06 6.53
CA LEU A 41 6.89 -2.40 6.30
C LEU A 41 7.65 -2.89 7.53
N LEU A 42 8.57 -2.06 8.06
CA LEU A 42 9.36 -2.39 9.25
C LEU A 42 8.46 -2.67 10.45
N SER A 43 7.36 -1.92 10.60
CA SER A 43 6.38 -2.17 11.65
C SER A 43 5.78 -3.57 11.54
N CYS A 44 5.33 -3.99 10.35
CA CYS A 44 4.78 -5.34 10.14
C CYS A 44 5.81 -6.46 10.39
N MET A 45 7.10 -6.19 10.18
CA MET A 45 8.16 -7.19 10.30
C MET A 45 8.70 -7.32 11.73
N CYS A 46 8.78 -6.21 12.46
CA CYS A 46 9.62 -6.12 13.65
C CYS A 46 8.86 -5.75 14.93
N LEU A 47 7.66 -5.17 14.84
CA LEU A 47 6.91 -4.82 16.05
C LEU A 47 6.39 -6.10 16.73
N PRO A 48 6.62 -6.25 18.05
CA PRO A 48 6.23 -7.47 18.77
C PRO A 48 4.72 -7.64 18.87
N ASP A 49 3.96 -6.56 18.72
CA ASP A 49 2.50 -6.51 18.79
C ASP A 49 1.83 -6.50 17.42
N ALA A 50 2.59 -6.58 16.32
CA ALA A 50 2.02 -6.70 14.97
C ALA A 50 1.17 -7.97 14.84
N GLN A 51 -0.07 -7.82 14.38
CA GLN A 51 -1.01 -8.93 14.20
C GLN A 51 -1.24 -9.25 12.72
N SER A 52 -1.50 -10.52 12.42
CA SER A 52 -1.93 -10.94 11.09
C SER A 52 -3.23 -10.24 10.69
N GLY A 53 -3.35 -9.88 9.41
CA GLY A 53 -4.51 -9.18 8.87
C GLY A 53 -4.57 -7.67 9.15
N GLN A 54 -3.61 -7.11 9.90
CA GLN A 54 -3.50 -5.66 10.07
C GLN A 54 -2.70 -5.00 8.95
N PHE A 55 -3.00 -3.74 8.71
CA PHE A 55 -2.23 -2.86 7.84
C PHE A 55 -1.48 -1.82 8.68
N TYR A 56 -0.29 -1.43 8.22
CA TYR A 56 0.51 -0.38 8.85
C TYR A 56 0.85 0.72 7.84
N GLY A 57 0.69 1.98 8.25
CA GLY A 57 0.96 3.15 7.41
C GLY A 57 0.50 4.44 8.08
N PRO A 58 0.58 5.59 7.39
CA PRO A 58 0.16 6.89 7.95
C PRO A 58 -1.38 7.05 8.06
N GLY A 59 -2.07 6.05 8.63
CA GLY A 59 -3.53 5.99 8.77
C GLY A 59 -4.26 5.38 7.56
N SER A 60 -5.58 5.43 7.56
CA SER A 60 -6.43 4.85 6.50
C SER A 60 -7.32 5.87 5.76
N SER A 61 -7.34 7.13 6.21
CA SER A 61 -8.23 8.15 5.64
C SER A 61 -7.68 8.79 4.36
N THR A 62 -8.49 9.64 3.72
CA THR A 62 -8.08 10.40 2.52
C THR A 62 -6.87 11.33 2.74
N THR A 63 -6.51 11.61 4.00
CA THR A 63 -5.33 12.41 4.35
C THR A 63 -4.13 11.55 4.77
N ALA A 64 -4.19 10.23 4.62
CA ALA A 64 -3.12 9.27 4.94
C ALA A 64 -1.94 9.31 3.94
N MET A 65 -1.48 10.51 3.62
CA MET A 65 -0.40 10.76 2.67
C MET A 65 0.97 10.76 3.36
N ARG A 66 1.04 11.16 4.63
CA ARG A 66 2.29 11.22 5.40
C ARG A 66 2.01 11.11 6.89
N GLY A 67 2.94 10.53 7.64
CA GLY A 67 2.85 10.45 9.09
C GLY A 67 3.54 9.22 9.66
N LYS A 68 3.37 9.02 10.96
CA LYS A 68 3.86 7.83 11.65
C LYS A 68 3.14 6.59 11.12
N ALA A 69 3.86 5.49 10.97
CA ALA A 69 3.25 4.20 10.71
C ALA A 69 2.47 3.71 11.93
N GLU A 70 1.16 3.58 11.78
CA GLU A 70 0.23 3.12 12.82
C GLU A 70 -0.59 1.94 12.28
N PRO A 71 -1.01 1.00 13.16
CA PRO A 71 -1.88 -0.09 12.76
C PRO A 71 -3.29 0.41 12.45
N PHE A 72 -3.90 -0.15 11.42
CA PHE A 72 -5.32 0.02 11.13
C PHE A 72 -5.90 -1.27 10.55
N ALA A 73 -7.21 -1.44 10.73
CA ALA A 73 -7.94 -2.61 10.23
C ALA A 73 -8.34 -2.45 8.76
N LEU A 74 -8.55 -3.58 8.08
CA LEU A 74 -9.19 -3.60 6.77
C LEU A 74 -10.61 -3.02 6.89
N GLU A 75 -10.99 -2.13 6.00
CA GLU A 75 -12.37 -1.65 5.96
C GLU A 75 -13.29 -2.78 5.50
N SER A 76 -14.46 -2.90 6.12
CA SER A 76 -15.42 -3.97 5.85
C SER A 76 -15.89 -4.02 4.40
N PHE A 77 -15.88 -2.88 3.70
CA PHE A 77 -16.17 -2.84 2.27
C PHE A 77 -15.18 -3.65 1.43
N TYR A 78 -13.90 -3.68 1.82
CA TYR A 78 -12.85 -4.44 1.14
C TYR A 78 -12.72 -5.88 1.65
N ASP A 79 -13.31 -6.21 2.79
CA ASP A 79 -13.35 -7.57 3.34
C ASP A 79 -14.56 -8.35 2.81
N ASN A 80 -14.45 -8.83 1.58
CA ASN A 80 -15.51 -9.53 0.87
C ASN A 80 -15.07 -10.94 0.46
N ASP A 81 -15.66 -11.97 1.09
CA ASP A 81 -15.29 -13.37 0.88
C ASP A 81 -15.41 -13.81 -0.59
N ALA A 82 -16.52 -13.47 -1.25
CA ALA A 82 -16.75 -13.84 -2.65
C ALA A 82 -15.68 -13.23 -3.59
N THR A 83 -15.22 -12.02 -3.30
CA THR A 83 -14.17 -11.34 -4.06
C THR A 83 -12.81 -11.97 -3.79
N ARG A 84 -12.52 -12.30 -2.52
CA ARG A 84 -11.28 -12.97 -2.12
C ARG A 84 -11.14 -14.33 -2.78
N ASP A 85 -12.19 -15.14 -2.74
CA ASP A 85 -12.21 -16.47 -3.36
C ASP A 85 -12.08 -16.40 -4.88
N LEU A 86 -12.79 -15.45 -5.52
CA LEU A 86 -12.69 -15.26 -6.96
C LEU A 86 -11.26 -14.88 -7.37
N LEU A 87 -10.65 -13.90 -6.68
CA LEU A 87 -9.30 -13.44 -6.98
C LEU A 87 -8.28 -14.56 -6.78
N TRP A 88 -8.34 -15.27 -5.65
CA TRP A 88 -7.40 -16.35 -5.35
C TRP A 88 -7.43 -17.46 -6.41
N ASN A 89 -8.62 -17.97 -6.71
CA ASN A 89 -8.79 -19.05 -7.70
C ASN A 89 -8.34 -18.62 -9.11
N LYS A 90 -8.60 -17.37 -9.50
CA LYS A 90 -8.15 -16.85 -10.80
C LYS A 90 -6.64 -16.62 -10.84
N SER A 91 -6.03 -16.20 -9.73
CA SER A 91 -4.59 -16.07 -9.61
C SER A 91 -3.89 -17.43 -9.70
N GLU A 92 -4.36 -18.46 -8.98
CA GLU A 92 -3.82 -19.82 -9.08
C GLU A 92 -3.89 -20.37 -10.51
N ALA A 93 -5.05 -20.21 -11.16
CA ALA A 93 -5.22 -20.61 -12.55
C ALA A 93 -4.29 -19.85 -13.52
N ALA A 94 -4.04 -18.56 -13.28
CA ALA A 94 -3.18 -17.73 -14.11
C ALA A 94 -1.69 -18.12 -14.00
N ILE A 95 -1.25 -18.54 -12.82
CA ILE A 95 0.13 -18.98 -12.58
C ILE A 95 0.31 -20.49 -12.77
N GLY A 96 -0.78 -21.25 -12.88
CA GLY A 96 -0.76 -22.71 -13.01
C GLY A 96 -0.29 -23.45 -11.77
N ALA A 97 -0.47 -22.86 -10.58
CA ALA A 97 -0.04 -23.43 -9.30
C ALA A 97 -1.08 -23.16 -8.21
N SER A 98 -1.22 -24.09 -7.27
CA SER A 98 -2.11 -23.97 -6.12
C SER A 98 -1.34 -23.81 -4.82
N PHE A 99 -1.95 -23.11 -3.87
CA PHE A 99 -1.43 -22.96 -2.52
C PHE A 99 -1.79 -24.17 -1.67
N GLU A 100 -0.78 -24.83 -1.13
CA GLU A 100 -0.93 -25.94 -0.18
C GLU A 100 -0.51 -25.49 1.23
N ILE A 101 -1.29 -25.92 2.23
CA ILE A 101 -1.07 -25.61 3.65
C ILE A 101 -0.51 -26.84 4.36
#